data_AF-A0A6A5WZP6-F1
#
_entry.id   AF-A0A6A5WZP6-F1
#
_cell.length_a   1.000
_cell.length_b   1.000
_cell.length_c   1.000
_cell.angle_alpha   90.00
_cell.angle_beta   90.00
_cell.angle_gamma   90.00
#
_symmetry.space_group_name_H-M   'P 1'
#
loop_
_entity.id
_entity.type
_entity.pdbx_description
1 polymer ?
#
loop_
_entity_poly.entity_id
_entity_poly.type
_entity_poly.pdbx_seq_one_letter_code
_entity_poly.pdbx_strand_id
1 'polypeptide(L)'
;MSHRHHDPTKQRELFADWQRLRPSIPPGQYGQPLSEEADNDRFLTWLTEPPGPTGRNQAHMMLAHNRANSENTRISPLNRPPISQPPLPATPMRPVMQLQTPSLCPHYLHPACPQDLPYCPGCRVKYLLKEVQRATDQWRARGGPGPNPNGVTPFYVRMRSRWIKAKCQLVQYIGQLEEWAEMEKDWEKEHQEVWEKVEDDDKEFVKSATEALYKARRECPLLECEESDFAPRGRDEGEGEKKEKKKVTWDEGIPECEQRQRLGFLRGHQLYEPGRWAAESGQSWLNTSFLTETSFGDPEHDKMLDKVWGEEPVGPGEGDTSEDIGEVTKVMGELDTKDEPDGE
;
A
#
# COMPACT_ATOMS: atom_id res chain seq x y z
N MET A 1 25.55 33.74 5.94
CA MET A 1 24.43 32.99 6.57
C MET A 1 24.44 33.33 8.04
N SER A 2 23.39 33.99 8.54
CA SER A 2 23.34 34.50 9.91
C SER A 2 22.98 33.36 10.87
N HIS A 3 23.90 32.94 11.73
CA HIS A 3 23.60 32.04 12.84
C HIS A 3 22.67 32.78 13.80
N ARG A 4 21.41 32.35 13.91
CA ARG A 4 20.52 32.82 14.97
C ARG A 4 21.03 32.22 16.28
N HIS A 5 21.52 33.07 17.18
CA HIS A 5 21.85 32.66 18.53
C HIS A 5 20.57 32.20 19.24
N HIS A 6 20.59 30.98 19.76
CA HIS A 6 19.53 30.40 20.57
C HIS A 6 19.46 31.13 21.92
N ASP A 7 18.27 31.61 22.30
CA ASP A 7 18.02 32.23 23.60
C ASP A 7 17.36 31.20 24.54
N PRO A 8 18.13 30.59 25.46
CA PRO A 8 17.64 29.56 26.38
C PRO A 8 16.59 30.10 27.38
N THR A 9 16.46 31.43 27.50
CA THR A 9 15.51 32.08 28.41
C THR A 9 14.07 31.89 27.90
N LYS A 10 13.85 32.08 26.60
CA LYS A 10 12.53 31.89 25.97
C LYS A 10 12.01 30.46 26.04
N GLN A 11 12.90 29.48 25.96
CA GLN A 11 12.53 28.06 26.07
C GLN A 11 12.06 27.72 27.49
N ARG A 12 12.71 28.29 28.52
CA ARG A 12 12.28 28.13 29.91
C ARG A 12 10.94 28.79 30.20
N GLU A 13 10.68 29.96 29.61
CA GLU A 13 9.39 30.65 29.75
C GLU A 13 8.23 29.85 29.11
N LEU A 14 8.39 29.37 27.88
CA LEU A 14 7.37 28.56 27.19
C LEU A 14 7.04 27.25 27.93
N PHE A 15 8.06 26.61 28.51
CA PHE A 15 7.87 25.40 29.30
C PHE A 15 7.14 25.68 30.62
N ALA A 16 7.49 26.79 31.30
CA ALA A 16 6.80 27.21 32.52
C ALA A 16 5.33 27.55 32.26
N ASP A 17 5.01 28.18 31.13
CA ASP A 17 3.63 28.49 30.75
C ASP A 17 2.81 27.23 30.41
N TRP A 18 3.41 26.25 29.72
CA TRP A 18 2.75 24.96 29.48
C TRP A 18 2.43 24.22 30.80
N GLN A 19 3.38 24.22 31.75
CA GLN A 19 3.16 23.60 33.06
C GLN A 19 2.02 24.28 33.84
N ARG A 20 1.85 25.60 33.71
CA ARG A 20 0.74 26.33 34.33
C ARG A 20 -0.61 26.02 33.70
N LEU A 21 -0.65 25.84 32.37
CA LEU A 21 -1.91 25.66 31.64
C LEU A 21 -2.41 24.21 31.61
N ARG A 22 -1.53 23.22 31.82
CA ARG A 22 -1.87 21.79 31.78
C ARG A 22 -3.05 21.37 32.68
N PRO A 23 -3.21 21.86 33.92
CA PRO A 23 -4.31 21.45 34.79
C PRO A 23 -5.69 21.95 34.32
N SER A 24 -5.73 23.01 33.51
CA SER A 24 -6.97 23.62 32.99
C SER A 24 -7.47 23.01 31.67
N ILE A 25 -6.78 22.01 31.13
CA ILE A 25 -7.15 21.39 29.84
C ILE A 25 -8.11 20.20 30.09
N PRO A 26 -9.28 20.13 29.44
CA PRO A 26 -10.22 19.02 29.62
C PRO A 26 -9.64 17.65 29.21
N PRO A 27 -10.06 16.55 29.85
CA PRO A 27 -9.63 15.21 29.47
C PRO A 27 -10.00 14.92 28.00
N GLY A 28 -9.01 14.56 27.18
CA GLY A 28 -9.20 14.21 25.76
C GLY A 28 -8.65 15.21 24.75
N GLN A 29 -8.16 16.37 25.20
CA GLN A 29 -7.43 17.34 24.36
C GLN A 29 -5.98 17.46 24.82
N TYR A 30 -5.14 16.44 24.60
CA TYR A 30 -3.74 16.50 25.01
C TYR A 30 -2.84 16.93 23.83
N GLY A 31 -2.22 18.10 23.95
CA GLY A 31 -0.97 18.40 23.26
C GLY A 31 0.20 18.12 24.21
N GLN A 32 0.99 17.08 23.94
CA GLN A 32 2.28 16.90 24.62
C GLN A 32 3.36 17.65 23.84
N PRO A 33 4.21 18.47 24.49
CA PRO A 33 5.45 18.88 23.85
C PRO A 33 6.27 17.62 23.57
N LEU A 34 6.63 17.42 22.30
CA LEU A 34 7.59 16.39 21.92
C LEU A 34 8.92 16.73 22.62
N SER A 35 9.57 15.70 23.17
CA SER A 35 10.67 15.74 24.14
C SER A 35 11.76 16.81 23.91
N GLU A 36 12.53 17.10 24.97
CA GLU A 36 13.59 18.12 25.13
C GLU A 36 14.63 18.27 23.99
N GLU A 37 14.62 17.40 22.98
CA GLU A 37 15.56 17.40 21.85
C GLU A 37 14.90 17.68 20.48
N ALA A 38 13.63 18.06 20.45
CA ALA A 38 12.95 18.50 19.23
C ALA A 38 13.30 19.97 18.90
N ASP A 39 13.82 20.17 17.69
CA ASP A 39 14.12 21.47 17.07
C ASP A 39 13.07 22.55 17.39
N ASN A 40 13.52 23.72 17.87
CA ASN A 40 12.68 24.82 18.38
C ASN A 40 11.65 25.35 17.35
N ASP A 41 11.87 25.13 16.05
CA ASP A 41 10.91 25.54 15.01
C ASP A 41 9.57 24.76 15.07
N ARG A 42 9.55 23.60 15.75
CA ARG A 42 8.31 22.83 16.00
C ARG A 42 7.60 23.19 17.32
N PHE A 43 8.26 23.88 18.24
CA PHE A 43 7.65 24.30 19.51
C PHE A 43 6.59 25.40 19.30
N LEU A 44 6.68 26.14 18.18
CA LEU A 44 5.78 27.25 17.83
C LEU A 44 4.54 26.82 17.04
N THR A 45 4.39 25.54 16.67
CA THR A 45 3.19 25.04 15.99
C THR A 45 2.22 24.44 17.01
N TRP A 46 1.55 25.34 17.75
CA TRP A 46 0.40 24.97 18.56
C TRP A 46 -0.76 24.62 17.62
N LEU A 47 -1.13 23.34 17.53
CA LEU A 47 -2.40 22.92 16.94
C LEU A 47 -3.52 23.26 17.92
N THR A 48 -4.02 24.50 17.84
CA THR A 48 -5.37 24.83 18.32
C THR A 48 -6.32 24.66 17.15
N GLU A 49 -6.85 23.46 16.97
CA GLU A 49 -8.11 23.33 16.23
C GLU A 49 -9.25 23.82 17.14
N PRO A 50 -10.03 24.83 16.76
CA PRO A 50 -11.21 25.21 17.54
C PRO A 50 -12.24 24.06 17.48
N PRO A 51 -13.00 23.81 18.56
CA PRO A 51 -14.04 22.79 18.53
C PRO A 51 -15.13 23.20 17.54
N GLY A 52 -15.20 22.51 16.40
CA GLY A 52 -16.33 22.61 15.48
C GLY A 52 -17.61 22.08 16.15
N PRO A 53 -18.78 22.66 15.84
CA PRO A 53 -20.02 22.27 16.48
C PRO A 53 -20.44 20.87 16.02
N THR A 54 -20.90 20.09 17.00
CA THR A 54 -21.60 18.81 16.91
C THR A 54 -22.36 18.52 15.61
N GLY A 55 -22.11 17.34 15.03
CA GLY A 55 -22.90 16.81 13.91
C GLY A 55 -22.55 15.38 13.50
N ARG A 56 -22.68 14.41 14.41
CA ARG A 56 -22.80 12.98 14.05
C ARG A 56 -24.13 12.79 13.30
N ASN A 57 -24.12 12.01 12.21
CA ASN A 57 -25.28 11.48 11.44
C ASN A 57 -25.76 12.27 10.20
N GLN A 58 -24.93 12.44 9.16
CA GLN A 58 -25.45 12.80 7.82
C GLN A 58 -24.90 11.98 6.63
N ALA A 59 -23.95 11.07 6.84
CA ALA A 59 -23.34 10.33 5.73
C ALA A 59 -24.18 9.15 5.19
N HIS A 60 -25.31 8.78 5.82
CA HIS A 60 -26.05 7.55 5.49
C HIS A 60 -27.40 7.74 4.78
N MET A 61 -27.82 8.99 4.49
CA MET A 61 -29.12 9.27 3.85
C MET A 61 -29.03 9.70 2.38
N MET A 62 -27.84 9.99 1.82
CA MET A 62 -27.74 10.46 0.43
C MET A 62 -27.73 9.35 -0.63
N LEU A 63 -27.59 8.07 -0.25
CA LEU A 63 -27.52 6.95 -1.20
C LEU A 63 -28.88 6.29 -1.50
N ALA A 64 -29.94 6.61 -0.75
CA ALA A 64 -31.26 5.99 -0.93
C ALA A 64 -32.22 6.75 -1.86
N HIS A 65 -31.94 8.01 -2.21
CA HIS A 65 -32.91 8.85 -2.95
C HIS A 65 -32.77 8.83 -4.48
N ASN A 66 -31.68 8.29 -5.05
CA ASN A 66 -31.44 8.31 -6.50
C ASN A 66 -31.90 7.06 -7.26
N ARG A 67 -32.55 6.09 -6.60
CA ARG A 67 -32.99 4.82 -7.24
C ARG A 67 -34.49 4.69 -7.49
N ALA A 68 -35.30 5.67 -7.10
CA ALA A 68 -36.78 5.54 -7.13
C ALA A 68 -37.50 6.27 -8.28
N ASN A 69 -36.79 6.87 -9.25
CA ASN A 69 -37.43 7.74 -10.27
C ASN A 69 -37.29 7.27 -11.74
N SER A 70 -36.95 6.02 -12.03
CA SER A 70 -36.80 5.55 -13.43
C SER A 70 -37.97 4.75 -14.00
N GLU A 71 -39.11 4.63 -13.31
CA GLU A 71 -40.23 3.80 -13.78
C GLU A 71 -41.59 4.50 -13.66
N ASN A 72 -41.88 5.47 -14.54
CA ASN A 72 -43.22 5.65 -15.13
C ASN A 72 -43.29 6.93 -15.96
N THR A 73 -43.24 6.82 -17.29
CA THR A 73 -44.14 7.58 -18.19
C THR A 73 -43.92 7.13 -19.64
N ARG A 74 -44.61 6.06 -20.03
CA ARG A 74 -44.78 5.67 -21.43
C ARG A 74 -45.96 6.46 -22.00
N ILE A 75 -45.69 7.65 -22.54
CA ILE A 75 -46.70 8.46 -23.24
C ILE A 75 -46.61 8.13 -24.73
N SER A 76 -47.72 7.65 -25.30
CA SER A 76 -47.87 7.35 -26.71
C SER A 76 -47.71 8.60 -27.60
N PRO A 77 -47.14 8.48 -28.80
CA PRO A 77 -46.90 9.61 -29.69
C PRO A 77 -48.21 10.05 -30.36
N LEU A 78 -48.72 11.21 -29.96
CA LEU A 78 -49.75 11.93 -30.70
C LEU A 78 -49.12 12.65 -31.90
N ASN A 79 -49.71 12.39 -33.07
CA ASN A 79 -49.47 13.02 -34.36
C ASN A 79 -49.28 14.55 -34.23
N ARG A 80 -48.04 15.03 -34.37
CA ARG A 80 -47.72 16.46 -34.44
C ARG A 80 -47.42 16.82 -35.91
N PRO A 81 -48.01 17.90 -36.45
CA PRO A 81 -47.68 18.36 -37.80
C PRO A 81 -46.21 18.78 -37.88
N PRO A 82 -45.58 18.71 -39.08
CA PRO A 82 -44.18 19.05 -39.28
C PRO A 82 -43.94 20.52 -38.93
N ILE A 83 -43.31 20.76 -37.79
CA ILE A 83 -42.81 22.07 -37.41
C ILE A 83 -41.60 22.33 -38.30
N SER A 84 -41.70 23.30 -39.21
CA SER A 84 -40.56 23.85 -39.92
C SER A 84 -39.53 24.32 -38.90
N GLN A 85 -38.44 23.56 -38.76
CA GLN A 85 -37.37 23.91 -37.85
C GLN A 85 -36.70 25.19 -38.38
N PRO A 86 -36.61 26.25 -37.57
CA PRO A 86 -35.78 27.40 -37.93
C PRO A 86 -34.33 26.93 -38.13
N PRO A 87 -33.56 27.56 -39.04
CA PRO A 87 -32.17 27.21 -39.27
C PRO A 87 -31.43 27.19 -37.93
N LEU A 88 -30.82 26.04 -37.62
CA LEU A 88 -30.06 25.85 -36.39
C LEU A 88 -29.05 27.01 -36.29
N PRO A 89 -29.05 27.78 -35.18
CA PRO A 89 -28.06 28.83 -34.99
C PRO A 89 -26.68 28.19 -35.12
N ALA A 90 -25.81 28.79 -35.93
CA ALA A 90 -24.45 28.32 -36.16
C ALA A 90 -23.84 27.96 -34.80
N THR A 91 -23.59 26.67 -34.59
CA THR A 91 -23.07 26.16 -33.33
C THR A 91 -21.78 26.93 -33.07
N PRO A 92 -21.67 27.69 -31.96
CA PRO A 92 -20.45 28.42 -31.67
C PRO A 92 -19.30 27.40 -31.72
N MET A 93 -18.31 27.65 -32.58
CA MET A 93 -17.14 26.79 -32.69
C MET A 93 -16.63 26.55 -31.28
N ARG A 94 -16.63 25.29 -30.84
CA ARG A 94 -16.20 24.93 -29.49
C ARG A 94 -14.80 25.53 -29.28
N PRO A 95 -14.56 26.19 -28.14
CA PRO A 95 -13.28 26.82 -27.89
C PRO A 95 -12.18 25.78 -28.05
N VAL A 96 -11.18 26.14 -28.86
CA VAL A 96 -9.88 25.45 -28.92
C VAL A 96 -9.45 25.20 -27.47
N MET A 97 -9.13 23.95 -27.14
CA MET A 97 -8.79 23.57 -25.77
C MET A 97 -7.68 24.48 -25.25
N GLN A 98 -7.99 25.29 -24.25
CA GLN A 98 -6.98 26.08 -23.57
C GLN A 98 -6.20 25.14 -22.66
N LEU A 99 -5.06 24.67 -23.13
CA LEU A 99 -4.10 23.94 -22.32
C LEU A 99 -3.63 24.85 -21.18
N GLN A 100 -3.81 24.39 -19.94
CA GLN A 100 -3.36 25.14 -18.77
C GLN A 100 -1.94 24.76 -18.39
N THR A 101 -1.27 25.70 -17.73
CA THR A 101 0.08 25.52 -17.17
C THR A 101 0.02 25.63 -15.65
N PRO A 102 0.66 24.71 -14.90
CA PRO A 102 0.79 24.80 -13.45
C PRO A 102 1.56 26.05 -13.02
N SER A 103 1.31 26.52 -11.80
CA SER A 103 1.94 27.74 -11.29
C SER A 103 3.47 27.64 -11.11
N LEU A 104 4.03 26.44 -10.91
CA LEU A 104 5.45 26.23 -10.60
C LEU A 104 6.22 25.44 -11.67
N CYS A 105 5.62 25.13 -12.83
CA CYS A 105 6.37 24.58 -13.96
C CYS A 105 5.74 24.94 -15.32
N PRO A 106 6.54 25.08 -16.39
CA PRO A 106 6.07 25.55 -17.69
C PRO A 106 5.44 24.46 -18.59
N HIS A 107 5.14 23.27 -18.04
CA HIS A 107 4.58 22.18 -18.83
C HIS A 107 3.06 22.30 -18.93
N TYR A 108 2.49 21.93 -20.08
CA TYR A 108 1.04 21.88 -20.23
C TYR A 108 0.46 20.67 -19.48
N LEU A 109 -0.70 20.84 -18.87
CA LEU A 109 -1.44 19.73 -18.25
C LEU A 109 -2.35 19.07 -19.27
N HIS A 110 -2.47 17.75 -19.16
CA HIS A 110 -3.56 17.06 -19.85
C HIS A 110 -4.91 17.62 -19.35
N PRO A 111 -5.90 17.84 -20.22
CA PRO A 111 -7.17 18.46 -19.83
C PRO A 111 -7.98 17.70 -18.79
N ALA A 112 -7.81 16.38 -18.72
CA ALA A 112 -8.45 15.53 -17.72
C ALA A 112 -7.75 15.54 -16.34
N CYS A 113 -6.52 16.07 -16.27
CA CYS A 113 -5.85 16.26 -14.97
C CYS A 113 -6.48 17.43 -14.20
N PRO A 114 -6.38 17.45 -12.86
CA PRO A 114 -6.76 18.62 -12.08
C PRO A 114 -5.94 19.84 -12.52
N GLN A 115 -6.64 20.95 -12.75
CA GLN A 115 -6.06 22.15 -13.37
C GLN A 115 -5.42 23.11 -12.35
N ASP A 116 -5.67 22.91 -11.06
CA ASP A 116 -5.18 23.70 -9.93
C ASP A 116 -3.86 23.17 -9.34
N LEU A 117 -3.19 22.26 -10.04
CA LEU A 117 -1.95 21.65 -9.55
C LEU A 117 -0.81 22.67 -9.53
N PRO A 118 0.03 22.67 -8.48
CA PRO A 118 1.22 23.52 -8.43
C PRO A 118 2.30 23.06 -9.40
N TYR A 119 2.38 21.76 -9.69
CA TYR A 119 3.34 21.16 -10.62
C TYR A 119 2.60 20.19 -11.53
N CYS A 120 3.11 19.98 -12.75
CA CYS A 120 2.62 18.89 -13.58
C CYS A 120 2.95 17.53 -12.95
N PRO A 121 2.15 16.49 -13.25
CA PRO A 121 2.38 15.13 -12.77
C PRO A 121 3.83 14.65 -12.86
N GLY A 122 4.45 14.80 -14.04
CA GLY A 122 5.83 14.38 -14.28
C GLY A 122 6.87 15.13 -13.44
N CYS A 123 6.69 16.44 -13.23
CA CYS A 123 7.57 17.24 -12.37
C CYS A 123 7.44 16.85 -10.91
N ARG A 124 6.22 16.59 -10.44
CA ARG A 124 5.97 16.20 -9.04
C ARG A 124 6.56 14.81 -8.75
N VAL A 125 6.39 13.84 -9.64
CA VAL A 125 7.05 12.53 -9.55
C VAL A 125 8.56 12.68 -9.47
N LYS A 126 9.16 13.46 -10.39
CA LYS A 126 10.62 13.71 -10.40
C LYS A 126 11.12 14.31 -9.08
N TYR A 127 10.35 15.21 -8.48
CA TYR A 127 10.67 15.79 -7.17
C TYR A 127 10.62 14.73 -6.05
N LEU A 128 9.55 13.95 -5.98
CA LEU A 128 9.38 12.92 -4.95
C LEU A 128 10.44 11.82 -5.05
N LEU A 129 10.77 11.38 -6.26
CA LEU A 129 11.86 10.43 -6.49
C LEU A 129 13.21 10.98 -5.99
N LYS A 130 13.52 12.25 -6.25
CA LYS A 130 14.73 12.89 -5.72
C LYS A 130 14.74 12.96 -4.20
N GLU A 131 13.60 13.22 -3.55
CA GLU A 131 13.51 13.23 -2.08
C GLU A 131 13.73 11.83 -1.49
N VAL A 132 13.17 10.78 -2.10
CA VAL A 132 13.43 9.38 -1.72
C VAL A 132 14.91 9.04 -1.91
N GLN A 133 15.51 9.43 -3.05
CA GLN A 133 16.92 9.20 -3.31
C GLN A 133 17.81 9.89 -2.27
N ARG A 134 17.57 11.18 -1.99
CA ARG A 134 18.30 11.94 -0.97
C ARG A 134 18.21 11.30 0.41
N ALA A 135 17.03 10.85 0.81
CA ALA A 135 16.85 10.16 2.09
C ALA A 135 17.61 8.83 2.12
N THR A 136 17.60 8.09 1.01
CA THR A 136 18.34 6.84 0.86
C THR A 136 19.85 7.06 0.92
N ASP A 137 20.39 8.05 0.21
CA ASP A 137 21.82 8.37 0.19
C ASP A 137 22.32 8.79 1.57
N GLN A 138 21.57 9.66 2.26
CA GLN A 138 21.88 10.08 3.63
C GLN A 138 21.88 8.90 4.61
N TRP A 139 21.00 7.92 4.39
CA TRP A 139 20.96 6.71 5.21
C TRP A 139 22.13 5.77 4.87
N ARG A 140 22.39 5.51 3.58
CA ARG A 140 23.51 4.68 3.09
C ARG A 140 24.87 5.20 3.58
N ALA A 141 25.07 6.52 3.57
CA ALA A 141 26.29 7.14 4.08
C ALA A 141 26.58 6.86 5.57
N ARG A 142 25.63 6.27 6.30
CA ARG A 142 25.73 5.98 7.74
C ARG A 142 25.42 4.52 8.09
N GLY A 143 25.70 3.61 7.17
CA GLY A 143 25.51 2.16 7.36
C GLY A 143 24.24 1.60 6.70
N GLY A 144 23.40 2.46 6.12
CA GLY A 144 22.25 2.02 5.32
C GLY A 144 21.08 1.48 6.13
N PRO A 145 20.04 0.97 5.43
CA PRO A 145 18.83 0.43 6.04
C PRO A 145 19.02 -0.93 6.73
N GLY A 146 20.25 -1.47 6.76
CA GLY A 146 20.57 -2.71 7.43
C GLY A 146 20.35 -2.64 8.95
N PRO A 147 20.32 -3.81 9.62
CA PRO A 147 20.33 -3.88 11.06
C PRO A 147 21.57 -3.14 11.58
N ASN A 148 21.37 -2.14 12.44
CA ASN A 148 22.48 -1.38 12.99
C ASN A 148 23.21 -2.27 14.01
N PRO A 149 24.49 -2.65 13.78
CA PRO A 149 25.24 -3.47 14.73
C PRO A 149 25.41 -2.77 16.10
N ASN A 150 25.30 -1.43 16.12
CA ASN A 150 25.44 -0.63 17.33
C ASN A 150 24.09 -0.31 18.02
N GLY A 151 23.02 -1.01 17.67
CA GLY A 151 21.68 -0.80 18.24
C GLY A 151 20.91 0.40 17.66
N VAL A 152 19.69 0.62 18.13
CA VAL A 152 18.80 1.68 17.61
C VAL A 152 19.21 3.04 18.19
N THR A 153 19.94 3.83 17.41
CA THR A 153 20.30 5.20 17.81
C THR A 153 19.14 6.18 17.50
N PRO A 154 18.96 7.29 18.26
CA PRO A 154 17.96 8.30 17.95
C PRO A 154 18.11 8.88 16.53
N PHE A 155 19.35 8.99 16.06
CA PHE A 155 19.64 9.38 14.69
C PHE A 155 19.09 8.37 13.66
N TYR A 156 19.30 7.08 13.88
CA TYR A 156 18.76 6.01 13.02
C TYR A 156 17.23 6.10 12.93
N VAL A 157 16.54 6.29 14.06
CA VAL A 157 15.08 6.45 14.10
C VAL A 157 14.62 7.67 13.28
N ARG A 158 15.32 8.81 13.38
CA ARG A 158 15.02 10.01 12.59
C ARG A 158 15.20 9.78 11.09
N MET A 159 16.30 9.14 10.69
CA MET A 159 16.57 8.83 9.27
C MET A 159 15.54 7.86 8.70
N ARG A 160 15.24 6.79 9.43
CA ARG A 160 14.19 5.83 9.08
C ARG A 160 12.85 6.52 8.91
N SER A 161 12.47 7.39 9.83
CA SER A 161 11.21 8.14 9.77
C SER A 161 11.16 9.06 8.54
N ARG A 162 12.25 9.76 8.22
CA ARG A 162 12.34 10.62 7.03
C ARG A 162 12.20 9.81 5.74
N TRP A 163 12.88 8.67 5.64
CA TRP A 163 12.82 7.79 4.49
C TRP A 163 11.43 7.18 4.28
N ILE A 164 10.81 6.64 5.36
CA ILE A 164 9.45 6.11 5.31
C ILE A 164 8.48 7.21 4.85
N LYS A 165 8.58 8.41 5.42
CA LYS A 165 7.72 9.55 5.03
C LYS A 165 7.86 9.86 3.54
N ALA A 166 9.08 9.93 3.01
CA ALA A 166 9.31 10.20 1.59
C ALA A 166 8.70 9.10 0.69
N LYS A 167 8.85 7.82 1.06
CA LYS A 167 8.21 6.69 0.35
C LYS A 167 6.69 6.79 0.39
N CYS A 168 6.11 7.04 1.56
CA CYS A 168 4.66 7.18 1.69
C CYS A 168 4.11 8.30 0.81
N GLN A 169 4.80 9.45 0.73
CA GLN A 169 4.40 10.54 -0.15
C GLN A 169 4.45 10.15 -1.63
N LEU A 170 5.47 9.40 -2.05
CA LEU A 170 5.55 8.89 -3.42
C LEU A 170 4.41 7.91 -3.72
N VAL A 171 4.16 6.93 -2.83
CA VAL A 171 3.09 5.94 -3.00
C VAL A 171 1.70 6.58 -3.02
N GLN A 172 1.44 7.52 -2.12
CA GLN A 172 0.18 8.28 -2.12
C GLN A 172 -0.02 9.04 -3.44
N TYR A 173 1.03 9.67 -3.96
CA TYR A 173 0.94 10.38 -5.22
C TYR A 173 0.76 9.43 -6.41
N ILE A 174 1.40 8.26 -6.40
CA ILE A 174 1.18 7.21 -7.41
C ILE A 174 -0.29 6.79 -7.45
N GLY A 175 -0.94 6.60 -6.29
CA GLY A 175 -2.37 6.28 -6.26
C GLY A 175 -3.24 7.37 -6.90
N GLN A 176 -2.93 8.65 -6.69
CA GLN A 176 -3.61 9.76 -7.37
C GLN A 176 -3.39 9.75 -8.88
N LEU A 177 -2.17 9.42 -9.32
CA LEU A 177 -1.86 9.32 -10.75
C LEU A 177 -2.61 8.17 -11.43
N GLU A 178 -2.86 7.07 -10.72
CA GLU A 178 -3.65 5.96 -11.25
C GLU A 178 -5.10 6.38 -11.51
N GLU A 179 -5.73 7.07 -10.55
CA GLU A 179 -7.07 7.64 -10.72
C GLU A 179 -7.10 8.66 -11.87
N TRP A 180 -6.10 9.53 -11.97
CA TRP A 180 -6.04 10.53 -13.05
C TRP A 180 -5.79 9.90 -14.41
N ALA A 181 -4.94 8.87 -14.52
CA ALA A 181 -4.71 8.16 -15.77
C ALA A 181 -5.98 7.47 -16.29
N GLU A 182 -6.84 6.96 -15.41
CA GLU A 182 -8.16 6.45 -15.80
C GLU A 182 -9.06 7.55 -16.36
N MET A 183 -9.10 8.73 -15.71
CA MET A 183 -9.83 9.89 -16.22
C MET A 183 -9.27 10.39 -17.55
N GLU A 184 -7.95 10.41 -17.74
CA GLU A 184 -7.31 10.75 -19.02
C GLU A 184 -7.79 9.82 -20.13
N LYS A 185 -7.75 8.51 -19.88
CA LYS A 185 -8.17 7.49 -20.83
C LYS A 185 -9.64 7.63 -21.20
N ASP A 186 -10.52 7.92 -20.25
CA ASP A 186 -11.95 8.12 -20.54
C ASP A 186 -12.20 9.44 -21.28
N TRP A 187 -11.49 10.49 -20.91
CA TRP A 187 -11.55 11.77 -21.61
C TRP A 187 -11.08 11.66 -23.07
N GLU A 188 -9.97 10.96 -23.33
CA GLU A 188 -9.43 10.72 -24.68
C GLU A 188 -10.41 9.95 -25.57
N LYS A 189 -11.15 8.97 -25.02
CA LYS A 189 -12.21 8.25 -25.77
C LYS A 189 -13.37 9.18 -26.13
N GLU A 190 -13.82 10.01 -25.20
CA GLU A 190 -14.94 10.92 -25.41
C GLU A 190 -14.60 12.09 -26.35
N HIS A 191 -13.32 12.49 -26.40
CA HIS A 191 -12.84 13.67 -27.10
C HIS A 191 -11.82 13.35 -28.20
N GLN A 192 -11.91 12.16 -28.79
CA GLN A 192 -10.98 11.69 -29.82
C GLN A 192 -10.82 12.70 -30.97
N GLU A 193 -11.93 13.29 -31.45
CA GLU A 193 -11.92 14.30 -32.53
C GLU A 193 -11.15 15.58 -32.17
N VAL A 194 -11.04 15.91 -30.88
CA VAL A 194 -10.32 17.08 -30.41
C VAL A 194 -8.84 16.75 -30.27
N TRP A 195 -8.54 15.57 -29.73
CA TRP A 195 -7.17 15.09 -29.53
C TRP A 195 -6.42 14.85 -30.84
N GLU A 196 -7.10 14.34 -31.87
CA GLU A 196 -6.52 14.14 -33.20
C GLU A 196 -6.15 15.46 -33.91
N LYS A 197 -6.78 16.58 -33.52
CA LYS A 197 -6.50 17.91 -34.10
C LYS A 197 -5.34 18.63 -33.43
N VAL A 198 -4.89 18.17 -32.27
CA VAL A 198 -3.69 18.73 -31.63
C VAL A 198 -2.48 18.30 -32.46
N GLU A 199 -1.62 19.26 -32.81
CA GLU A 199 -0.39 18.98 -33.54
C GLU A 199 0.52 18.05 -32.71
N ASP A 200 1.24 17.14 -33.36
CA ASP A 200 2.05 16.15 -32.64
C ASP A 200 3.15 16.81 -31.80
N ASP A 201 3.67 17.95 -32.25
CA ASP A 201 4.63 18.77 -31.50
C ASP A 201 4.03 19.26 -30.18
N ASP A 202 2.78 19.73 -30.18
CA ASP A 202 2.09 20.19 -28.96
C ASP A 202 1.81 19.03 -28.00
N LYS A 203 1.50 17.83 -28.52
CA LYS A 203 1.27 16.63 -27.69
C LYS A 203 2.50 16.25 -26.86
N GLU A 204 3.72 16.48 -27.35
CA GLU A 204 4.95 16.17 -26.61
C GLU A 204 5.13 17.06 -25.36
N PHE A 205 4.62 18.29 -25.40
CA PHE A 205 4.69 19.22 -24.27
C PHE A 205 3.60 19.02 -23.23
N VAL A 206 2.52 18.29 -23.56
CA VAL A 206 1.45 17.94 -22.63
C VAL A 206 1.92 16.83 -21.70
N LYS A 207 1.97 17.12 -20.41
CA LYS A 207 2.33 16.16 -19.37
C LYS A 207 1.09 15.49 -18.80
N SER A 208 0.98 14.20 -19.08
CA SER A 208 -0.10 13.33 -18.62
C SER A 208 0.25 12.62 -17.31
N ALA A 209 -0.77 12.25 -16.55
CA ALA A 209 -0.66 11.36 -15.41
C ALA A 209 -0.18 9.96 -15.84
N THR A 210 -0.60 9.49 -17.01
CA THR A 210 -0.15 8.22 -17.60
C THR A 210 1.37 8.18 -17.83
N GLU A 211 1.95 9.22 -18.45
CA GLU A 211 3.41 9.34 -18.62
C GLU A 211 4.12 9.42 -17.26
N ALA A 212 3.58 10.20 -16.33
CA ALA A 212 4.14 10.36 -14.99
C ALA A 212 4.12 9.05 -14.18
N LEU A 213 3.07 8.25 -14.31
CA LEU A 213 2.93 6.95 -13.67
C LEU A 213 3.95 5.95 -14.22
N TYR A 214 4.11 5.89 -15.55
CA TYR A 214 5.14 5.08 -16.19
C TYR A 214 6.53 5.46 -15.69
N LYS A 215 6.82 6.76 -15.62
CA LYS A 215 8.07 7.27 -15.08
C LYS A 215 8.27 6.90 -13.61
N ALA A 216 7.24 7.06 -12.77
CA ALA A 216 7.30 6.71 -11.36
C ALA A 216 7.64 5.24 -11.17
N ARG A 217 7.00 4.34 -11.94
CA ARG A 217 7.26 2.88 -11.88
C ARG A 217 8.67 2.53 -12.35
N ARG A 218 9.14 3.13 -13.45
CA ARG A 218 10.47 2.87 -14.02
C ARG A 218 11.62 3.39 -13.13
N GLU A 219 11.44 4.56 -12.53
CA GLU A 219 12.51 5.25 -11.79
C GLU A 219 12.41 5.06 -10.27
N CYS A 220 11.41 4.35 -9.75
CA CYS A 220 11.30 4.09 -8.31
C CYS A 220 12.46 3.19 -7.86
N PRO A 221 13.42 3.70 -7.06
CA PRO A 221 14.65 2.97 -6.70
C PRO A 221 14.43 1.75 -5.80
N LEU A 222 13.17 1.49 -5.44
CA LEU A 222 12.76 0.47 -4.47
C LEU A 222 11.74 -0.50 -5.07
N LEU A 223 11.45 -0.36 -6.38
CA LEU A 223 10.80 -1.36 -7.20
C LEU A 223 11.81 -2.23 -7.96
N GLU A 224 13.09 -2.22 -7.54
CA GLU A 224 13.94 -3.43 -7.57
C GLU A 224 13.34 -4.52 -6.64
N CYS A 225 12.04 -4.76 -6.82
CA CYS A 225 11.31 -5.94 -6.45
C CYS A 225 11.51 -7.02 -7.51
N GLU A 226 12.45 -6.85 -8.45
CA GLU A 226 12.89 -7.90 -9.39
C GLU A 226 13.33 -9.18 -8.65
N GLU A 227 13.71 -9.07 -7.37
CA GLU A 227 13.94 -10.22 -6.48
C GLU A 227 12.78 -10.51 -5.50
N SER A 228 11.73 -9.68 -5.44
CA SER A 228 10.53 -10.03 -4.67
C SER A 228 9.63 -10.93 -5.52
N ASP A 229 8.94 -11.87 -4.89
CA ASP A 229 7.99 -12.79 -5.55
C ASP A 229 6.88 -12.10 -6.39
N PHE A 230 6.78 -10.77 -6.29
CA PHE A 230 5.82 -9.93 -7.00
C PHE A 230 6.37 -9.22 -8.24
N ALA A 231 7.67 -9.30 -8.56
CA ALA A 231 8.10 -8.82 -9.86
C ALA A 231 7.43 -9.66 -10.94
N PRO A 232 6.84 -9.04 -11.98
CA PRO A 232 6.49 -9.77 -13.18
C PRO A 232 7.81 -10.30 -13.72
N ARG A 233 8.07 -11.59 -13.48
CA ARG A 233 9.21 -12.29 -14.08
C ARG A 233 9.14 -11.94 -15.56
N GLY A 234 10.18 -11.28 -16.07
CA GLY A 234 10.32 -11.05 -17.50
C GLY A 234 9.98 -12.37 -18.15
N ARG A 235 9.09 -12.37 -19.14
CA ARG A 235 8.87 -13.57 -19.93
C ARG A 235 10.24 -13.95 -20.45
N ASP A 236 10.87 -14.94 -19.84
CA ASP A 236 11.97 -15.63 -20.46
C ASP A 236 11.39 -16.07 -21.80
N GLU A 237 11.81 -15.42 -22.88
CA GLU A 237 11.42 -15.75 -24.26
C GLU A 237 12.05 -17.10 -24.69
N GLY A 238 12.50 -17.91 -23.72
CA GLY A 238 12.73 -19.32 -23.95
C GLY A 238 11.41 -19.96 -24.35
N GLU A 239 11.46 -20.77 -25.41
CA GLU A 239 10.40 -21.63 -25.94
C GLU A 239 9.93 -22.70 -24.93
N GLY A 240 9.63 -22.29 -23.70
CA GLY A 240 9.04 -23.12 -22.68
C GLY A 240 7.63 -23.48 -23.12
N GLU A 241 7.42 -24.77 -23.36
CA GLU A 241 6.13 -25.42 -23.51
C GLU A 241 5.04 -24.67 -22.74
N LYS A 242 3.96 -24.31 -23.43
CA LYS A 242 2.80 -23.65 -22.83
C LYS A 242 2.29 -24.50 -21.68
N LYS A 243 2.77 -24.22 -20.45
CA LYS A 243 2.22 -24.83 -19.25
C LYS A 243 0.75 -24.46 -19.23
N GLU A 244 -0.10 -25.46 -19.36
CA GLU A 244 -1.55 -25.27 -19.29
C GLU A 244 -1.84 -24.50 -18.01
N LYS A 245 -2.54 -23.36 -18.16
CA LYS A 245 -2.92 -22.54 -17.02
C LYS A 245 -3.77 -23.42 -16.12
N LYS A 246 -3.24 -23.80 -14.95
CA LYS A 246 -4.01 -24.53 -13.94
C LYS A 246 -5.25 -23.71 -13.63
N LYS A 247 -6.41 -24.19 -14.05
CA LYS A 247 -7.70 -23.57 -13.76
C LYS A 247 -8.04 -23.94 -12.32
N VAL A 248 -7.96 -22.96 -11.42
CA VAL A 248 -8.45 -23.13 -10.05
C VAL A 248 -9.97 -23.11 -10.13
N THR A 249 -10.61 -24.27 -10.02
CA THR A 249 -12.05 -24.41 -9.84
C THR A 249 -12.32 -24.67 -8.37
N TRP A 250 -13.28 -23.94 -7.81
CA TRP A 250 -13.79 -24.20 -6.47
C TRP A 250 -14.97 -25.18 -6.59
N ASP A 251 -15.11 -26.09 -5.64
CA ASP A 251 -16.27 -26.98 -5.59
C ASP A 251 -17.56 -26.18 -5.41
N GLU A 252 -18.62 -26.54 -6.14
CA GLU A 252 -19.93 -25.85 -6.17
C GLU A 252 -20.62 -25.78 -4.79
N GLY A 253 -20.12 -26.52 -3.80
CA GLY A 253 -20.61 -26.51 -2.43
C GLY A 253 -19.94 -25.47 -1.51
N ILE A 254 -18.97 -24.68 -1.98
CA ILE A 254 -18.38 -23.62 -1.16
C ILE A 254 -19.31 -22.39 -1.23
N PRO A 255 -20.00 -22.02 -0.14
CA PRO A 255 -20.86 -20.85 -0.14
C PRO A 255 -20.00 -19.60 -0.37
N GLU A 256 -20.07 -19.03 -1.57
CA GLU A 256 -19.60 -17.68 -1.85
C GLU A 256 -20.44 -16.70 -1.04
N CYS A 257 -19.96 -16.30 0.13
CA CYS A 257 -20.55 -15.17 0.83
C CYS A 257 -20.24 -13.90 0.02
N GLU A 258 -21.27 -13.34 -0.62
CA GLU A 258 -21.19 -12.20 -1.56
C GLU A 258 -20.47 -10.95 -1.00
N GLN A 259 -20.30 -10.84 0.31
CA GLN A 259 -19.42 -9.85 0.93
C GLN A 259 -19.06 -10.31 2.34
N ARG A 260 -17.77 -10.59 2.55
CA ARG A 260 -17.23 -10.82 3.89
C ARG A 260 -17.31 -9.52 4.69
N GLN A 261 -18.28 -9.40 5.60
CA GLN A 261 -18.38 -8.24 6.48
C GLN A 261 -17.14 -8.17 7.37
N ARG A 262 -16.29 -7.16 7.18
CA ARG A 262 -14.99 -7.00 7.89
C ARG A 262 -15.12 -7.18 9.41
N LEU A 263 -16.22 -6.71 10.00
CA LEU A 263 -16.48 -6.80 11.43
C LEU A 263 -16.70 -8.24 11.92
N GLY A 264 -17.20 -9.14 11.07
CA GLY A 264 -17.40 -10.55 11.38
C GLY A 264 -16.10 -11.38 11.44
N PHE A 265 -14.95 -10.79 11.14
CA PHE A 265 -13.63 -11.44 11.23
C PHE A 265 -12.75 -10.87 12.35
N LEU A 266 -13.20 -9.80 13.03
CA LEU A 266 -12.47 -9.22 14.16
C LEU A 266 -12.82 -9.99 15.43
N ARG A 267 -11.91 -10.85 15.92
CA ARG A 267 -12.16 -11.72 17.09
C ARG A 267 -12.66 -11.00 18.36
N GLY A 268 -12.38 -9.72 18.51
CA GLY A 268 -12.87 -8.89 19.63
C GLY A 268 -14.21 -8.19 19.39
N HIS A 269 -14.83 -8.36 18.22
CA HIS A 269 -16.07 -7.70 17.85
C HIS A 269 -17.28 -8.61 18.12
N GLN A 270 -18.42 -8.05 18.53
CA GLN A 270 -19.62 -8.82 18.93
C GLN A 270 -20.25 -9.63 17.78
N LEU A 271 -20.00 -9.22 16.54
CA LEU A 271 -20.48 -9.91 15.34
C LEU A 271 -19.53 -11.02 14.86
N TYR A 272 -18.43 -11.27 15.58
CA TYR A 272 -17.54 -12.39 15.27
C TYR A 272 -18.17 -13.69 15.73
N GLU A 273 -18.52 -14.54 14.78
CA GLU A 273 -18.91 -15.91 15.04
C GLU A 273 -17.70 -16.82 14.80
N PRO A 274 -17.21 -17.54 15.82
CA PRO A 274 -16.13 -18.49 15.65
C PRO A 274 -16.55 -19.57 14.65
N GLY A 275 -15.82 -19.69 13.53
CA GLY A 275 -16.04 -20.79 12.59
C GLY A 275 -15.66 -22.14 13.20
N ARG A 276 -16.00 -23.25 12.52
CA ARG A 276 -15.69 -24.63 12.95
C ARG A 276 -14.22 -24.85 13.35
N TRP A 277 -13.30 -24.09 12.78
CA TRP A 277 -11.86 -24.18 13.01
C TRP A 277 -11.32 -23.08 13.94
N ALA A 278 -12.18 -22.22 14.47
CA ALA A 278 -11.78 -21.22 15.45
C ALA A 278 -11.62 -21.89 16.82
N ALA A 279 -10.57 -21.53 17.56
CA ALA A 279 -10.34 -22.08 18.89
C ALA A 279 -11.46 -21.69 19.85
N GLU A 280 -11.77 -22.59 20.78
CA GLU A 280 -12.76 -22.33 21.82
C GLU A 280 -12.32 -21.18 22.74
N SER A 281 -13.29 -20.39 23.19
CA SER A 281 -13.03 -19.26 24.09
C SER A 281 -12.37 -19.75 25.38
N GLY A 282 -11.17 -19.24 25.68
CA GLY A 282 -10.41 -19.60 26.88
C GLY A 282 -9.29 -20.62 26.66
N GLN A 283 -9.16 -21.22 25.48
CA GLN A 283 -7.97 -21.99 25.16
C GLN A 283 -6.81 -21.04 24.79
N SER A 284 -5.68 -21.17 25.49
CA SER A 284 -4.44 -20.50 25.08
C SER A 284 -3.94 -21.17 23.81
N TRP A 285 -3.83 -20.39 22.73
CA TRP A 285 -3.21 -20.85 21.48
C TRP A 285 -1.81 -21.39 21.77
N LEU A 286 -1.43 -22.50 21.13
CA LEU A 286 -0.02 -22.69 20.81
C LEU A 286 0.38 -21.47 19.96
N ASN A 287 1.41 -20.74 20.39
CA ASN A 287 1.87 -19.57 19.65
C ASN A 287 2.55 -20.02 18.35
N THR A 288 1.76 -20.33 17.33
CA THR A 288 2.25 -20.69 15.98
C THR A 288 2.83 -19.50 15.23
N SER A 289 2.69 -18.28 15.77
CA SER A 289 3.38 -17.11 15.22
C SER A 289 4.82 -17.03 15.68
N PHE A 290 5.23 -17.86 16.65
CA PHE A 290 6.56 -17.92 17.29
C PHE A 290 7.10 -16.57 17.78
N LEU A 291 6.24 -15.54 17.79
CA LEU A 291 6.61 -14.13 17.95
C LEU A 291 7.10 -13.80 19.37
N THR A 292 6.85 -14.71 20.32
CA THR A 292 7.28 -14.58 21.71
C THR A 292 8.33 -15.61 22.10
N GLU A 293 8.69 -16.55 21.20
CA GLU A 293 9.74 -17.52 21.47
C GLU A 293 11.08 -16.92 21.08
N THR A 294 11.93 -16.68 22.08
CA THR A 294 13.28 -16.13 21.89
C THR A 294 14.20 -17.07 21.12
N SER A 295 13.83 -18.35 21.01
CA SER A 295 14.54 -19.41 20.28
C SER A 295 14.13 -19.52 18.81
N PHE A 296 13.15 -18.75 18.34
CA PHE A 296 12.70 -18.84 16.96
C PHE A 296 13.79 -18.34 15.98
N GLY A 297 14.18 -19.19 15.03
CA GLY A 297 15.30 -18.94 14.10
C GLY A 297 16.68 -19.32 14.64
N ASP A 298 16.75 -19.96 15.82
CA ASP A 298 17.94 -20.65 16.29
C ASP A 298 18.09 -22.00 15.55
N PRO A 299 19.19 -22.25 14.82
CA PRO A 299 19.36 -23.47 14.03
C PRO A 299 19.24 -24.78 14.81
N GLU A 300 19.53 -24.78 16.12
CA GLU A 300 19.35 -25.97 16.96
C GLU A 300 17.88 -26.21 17.32
N HIS A 301 17.12 -25.14 17.52
CA HIS A 301 15.70 -25.20 17.83
C HIS A 301 14.87 -25.60 16.61
N ASP A 302 15.20 -25.07 15.44
CA ASP A 302 14.55 -25.43 14.18
C ASP A 302 14.77 -26.92 13.85
N LYS A 303 15.99 -27.45 14.07
CA LYS A 303 16.27 -28.89 13.94
C LYS A 303 15.46 -29.76 14.91
N MET A 304 15.20 -29.26 16.12
CA MET A 304 14.34 -29.95 17.08
C MET A 304 12.89 -29.97 16.60
N LEU A 305 12.37 -28.84 16.11
CA LEU A 305 11.01 -28.74 15.57
C LEU A 305 10.83 -29.64 14.34
N ASP A 306 11.80 -29.66 13.43
CA ASP A 306 11.81 -30.55 12.27
C ASP A 306 11.82 -32.03 12.68
N LYS A 307 12.49 -32.38 13.79
CA LYS A 307 12.46 -33.74 14.33
C LYS A 307 11.11 -34.09 14.97
N VAL A 308 10.50 -33.15 15.70
CA VAL A 308 9.19 -33.34 16.35
C VAL A 308 8.06 -33.42 15.32
N TRP A 309 8.15 -32.67 14.22
CA TRP A 309 7.16 -32.67 13.14
C TRP A 309 7.48 -33.63 12.00
N GLY A 310 8.73 -34.09 11.89
CA GLY A 310 9.18 -35.11 10.96
C GLY A 310 9.01 -36.55 11.47
N GLU A 311 8.53 -36.76 12.70
CA GLU A 311 8.00 -38.06 13.08
C GLU A 311 6.72 -38.31 12.27
N GLU A 312 6.82 -39.24 11.31
CA GLU A 312 5.72 -39.64 10.44
C GLU A 312 4.45 -39.92 11.25
N PRO A 313 3.27 -39.56 10.71
CA PRO A 313 2.01 -39.83 11.40
C PRO A 313 1.94 -41.31 11.74
N VAL A 314 1.77 -41.62 13.03
CA VAL A 314 1.47 -42.97 13.50
C VAL A 314 0.35 -43.51 12.61
N GLY A 315 0.71 -44.45 11.72
CA GLY A 315 -0.21 -45.02 10.77
C GLY A 315 -1.44 -45.58 11.50
N PRO A 316 -2.63 -45.57 10.87
CA PRO A 316 -3.81 -46.16 11.50
C PRO A 316 -3.47 -47.61 11.83
N GLY A 317 -3.57 -47.94 13.13
CA GLY A 317 -3.13 -49.21 13.69
C GLY A 317 -3.50 -50.39 12.80
N GLU A 318 -2.47 -51.15 12.41
CA GLU A 318 -2.64 -52.46 11.80
C GLU A 318 -3.46 -53.30 12.77
N GLY A 319 -4.71 -53.55 12.36
CA GLY A 319 -5.52 -54.60 12.94
C GLY A 319 -4.79 -55.91 12.76
N ASP A 320 -4.46 -56.53 13.88
CA ASP A 320 -4.66 -57.95 14.15
C ASP A 320 -4.96 -58.82 12.92
N THR A 321 -3.90 -59.33 12.30
CA THR A 321 -3.96 -60.63 11.62
C THR A 321 -2.76 -61.46 12.04
N SER A 322 -3.03 -62.37 12.97
CA SER A 322 -2.27 -63.60 13.18
C SER A 322 -2.01 -64.33 11.86
N GLU A 323 -0.76 -64.68 11.59
CA GLU A 323 -0.27 -65.85 10.84
C GLU A 323 1.25 -65.64 10.68
N ASP A 324 2.08 -66.13 11.60
CA ASP A 324 2.67 -67.47 11.62
C ASP A 324 3.77 -67.69 10.55
N ILE A 325 4.90 -68.20 11.03
CA ILE A 325 6.03 -68.89 10.35
C ILE A 325 7.01 -68.06 9.50
N GLY A 326 8.30 -68.09 9.87
CA GLY A 326 9.38 -67.77 8.93
C GLY A 326 10.76 -67.45 9.48
N GLU A 327 11.33 -68.34 10.31
CA GLU A 327 12.74 -68.33 10.72
C GLU A 327 13.69 -68.30 9.50
N VAL A 328 14.45 -67.21 9.32
CA VAL A 328 15.68 -67.23 8.50
C VAL A 328 16.82 -66.52 9.24
N THR A 329 17.82 -67.32 9.53
CA THR A 329 19.07 -67.00 10.18
C THR A 329 20.07 -66.34 9.22
N LYS A 330 20.84 -65.39 9.77
CA LYS A 330 22.30 -65.27 9.62
C LYS A 330 22.88 -65.09 8.20
N VAL A 331 23.41 -63.90 7.90
CA VAL A 331 24.75 -63.74 7.30
C VAL A 331 25.39 -62.43 7.79
N MET A 332 26.52 -62.57 8.48
CA MET A 332 27.49 -61.52 8.78
C MET A 332 28.16 -61.03 7.49
N GLY A 333 28.36 -59.73 7.36
CA GLY A 333 29.22 -59.14 6.33
C GLY A 333 29.96 -57.94 6.91
N GLU A 334 31.16 -58.21 7.42
CA GLU A 334 32.24 -57.25 7.63
C GLU A 334 32.54 -56.50 6.33
N LEU A 335 32.92 -55.22 6.41
CA LEU A 335 33.81 -54.50 5.48
C LEU A 335 34.05 -53.10 6.09
N ASP A 336 35.19 -52.91 6.76
CA ASP A 336 36.48 -52.43 6.22
C ASP A 336 36.59 -50.90 6.31
N THR A 337 37.18 -50.48 7.42
CA THR A 337 37.76 -49.15 7.62
C THR A 337 38.94 -48.97 6.68
N LYS A 338 38.90 -47.96 5.81
CA LYS A 338 40.07 -47.49 5.06
C LYS A 338 40.42 -46.06 5.47
N ASP A 339 41.71 -45.93 5.73
CA ASP A 339 42.45 -44.74 6.14
C ASP A 339 42.37 -43.60 5.12
N GLU A 340 42.23 -42.37 5.62
CA GLU A 340 42.58 -41.14 4.89
C GLU A 340 44.01 -40.71 5.29
N PRO A 341 44.90 -40.38 4.33
CA PRO A 341 46.13 -39.68 4.62
C PRO A 341 45.96 -38.16 4.50
N ASP A 342 46.56 -37.47 5.47
CA ASP A 342 46.77 -36.02 5.49
C ASP A 342 47.49 -35.52 4.22
N GLY A 343 46.97 -34.45 3.64
CA GLY A 343 47.60 -33.68 2.56
C GLY A 343 47.79 -32.22 2.97
N GLU A 344 49.04 -31.78 2.93
CA GLU A 344 49.59 -30.45 3.28
C GLU A 344 48.98 -29.25 2.55
#